data_AF-A0A0L0P8L0-F1
#
_entry.id   AF-A0A0L0P8L0-F1
#
_cell.length_a   1.000
_cell.length_b   1.000
_cell.length_c   1.000
_cell.angle_alpha   90.00
_cell.angle_beta   90.00
_cell.angle_gamma   90.00
#
_symmetry.space_group_name_H-M   'P 1'
#
loop_
_entity.id
_entity.type
_entity.pdbx_description
1 polymer ?
#
loop_
_entity_poly.entity_id
_entity_poly.type
_entity_poly.pdbx_seq_one_letter_code
_entity_poly.pdbx_strand_id
1 'polypeptide(L)'
;MKHPLLANPVRWLRGAQKRHSASLYDTSAYDTTTLASSPFAQALLATRQDILGKRFPIGNMIQMIVEKKGHNNYEIVPVLEKPTKGTHPGSYVMNRALYIDFAQKRMFLPVPLKRRQRDLNIMNITKVVANFNDVHREKLEGRIQILMENRKKGTGPGLWAVPKSGETWLLWDGSIPQLHTSTVKEPVFLPYKENTALCLLVLKHARFCDYPNGT
;
A
#
# COMPACT_ATOMS: atom_id res chain seq x y z
N MET A 1 34.84 -22.21 17.99
CA MET A 1 34.26 -21.41 19.09
C MET A 1 33.21 -20.46 18.54
N LYS A 2 31.98 -20.46 19.06
CA LYS A 2 30.98 -19.40 18.80
C LYS A 2 30.97 -18.49 20.03
N HIS A 3 31.59 -17.33 19.94
CA HIS A 3 31.66 -16.38 21.05
C HIS A 3 30.24 -15.86 21.39
N PRO A 4 29.76 -15.94 22.65
CA PRO A 4 28.40 -15.54 23.03
C PRO A 4 28.06 -14.09 22.69
N LEU A 5 29.04 -13.18 22.71
CA LEU A 5 28.88 -11.78 22.29
C LEU A 5 28.64 -11.59 20.79
N LEU A 6 28.98 -12.59 19.97
CA LEU A 6 28.75 -12.59 18.52
C LEU A 6 27.49 -13.39 18.14
N ALA A 7 26.76 -13.93 19.12
CA ALA A 7 25.47 -14.57 18.93
C ALA A 7 24.35 -13.55 19.10
N ASN A 8 23.32 -13.65 18.26
CA ASN A 8 22.17 -12.76 18.27
C ASN A 8 21.62 -12.59 19.71
N PRO A 9 21.55 -11.35 20.25
CA PRO A 9 21.32 -11.12 21.67
C PRO A 9 19.93 -11.46 22.20
N VAL A 10 19.06 -11.94 21.31
CA VAL A 10 17.66 -12.32 21.56
C VAL A 10 17.50 -13.35 22.70
N ARG A 11 18.53 -14.15 23.01
CA ARG A 11 18.47 -15.14 24.11
C ARG A 11 18.71 -14.59 25.51
N TRP A 12 19.49 -13.51 25.66
CA TRP A 12 19.86 -12.93 26.96
C TRP A 12 19.05 -11.67 27.31
N LEU A 13 18.49 -10.98 26.31
CA LEU A 13 17.51 -9.91 26.51
C LEU A 13 16.09 -10.47 26.68
N ARG A 14 15.86 -11.24 27.77
CA ARG A 14 14.52 -11.68 28.18
C ARG A 14 13.83 -10.51 28.89
N GLY A 15 12.68 -10.06 28.38
CA GLY A 15 11.89 -8.97 28.98
C GLY A 15 12.26 -7.56 28.52
N ALA A 16 13.43 -7.35 27.91
CA ALA A 16 13.76 -6.06 27.30
C ALA A 16 12.86 -5.78 26.09
N GLN A 17 12.43 -4.53 25.94
CA GLN A 17 11.64 -4.11 24.78
C GLN A 17 12.51 -4.30 23.51
N LYS A 18 12.14 -5.25 22.66
CA LYS A 18 12.93 -5.68 21.48
C LYS A 18 12.89 -4.69 20.31
N ARG A 19 12.68 -3.40 20.60
CA ARG A 19 12.52 -2.31 19.64
C ARG A 19 13.22 -1.09 20.21
N HIS A 20 13.51 -0.13 19.35
CA HIS A 20 14.01 1.17 19.79
C HIS A 20 13.12 1.75 20.90
N SER A 21 13.75 2.21 21.99
CA SER A 21 13.02 2.86 23.08
C SER A 21 12.58 4.23 22.59
N ALA A 22 11.27 4.44 22.44
CA ALA A 22 10.72 5.70 21.95
C ALA A 22 11.10 6.89 22.86
N SER A 23 11.35 6.63 24.14
CA SER A 23 11.78 7.66 25.11
C SER A 23 13.22 8.15 24.89
N LEU A 24 14.03 7.45 24.11
CA LEU A 24 15.40 7.84 23.79
C LEU A 24 15.50 8.66 22.50
N TYR A 25 14.38 8.85 21.80
CA TYR A 25 14.35 9.71 20.63
C TYR A 25 14.30 11.16 21.07
N ASP A 26 15.26 11.94 20.58
CA ASP A 26 15.22 13.38 20.74
C ASP A 26 14.10 13.95 19.86
N THR A 27 12.97 14.30 20.48
CA THR A 27 11.82 14.86 19.77
C THR A 27 12.11 16.22 19.16
N SER A 28 13.14 16.94 19.61
CA SER A 28 13.54 18.22 19.02
C SER A 28 14.21 18.07 17.65
N ALA A 29 14.81 16.89 17.40
CA ALA A 29 15.43 16.56 16.12
C ALA A 29 14.42 16.17 15.02
N TYR A 30 13.14 16.01 15.36
CA TYR A 30 12.09 15.58 14.43
C TYR A 30 10.90 16.54 14.44
N ASP A 31 10.50 17.03 13.27
CA ASP A 31 9.23 17.74 13.13
C ASP A 31 8.05 16.75 13.18
N THR A 32 7.60 16.44 14.40
CA THR A 32 6.49 15.52 14.62
C THR A 32 5.18 16.00 14.02
N THR A 33 4.99 17.32 13.89
CA THR A 33 3.74 17.89 13.34
C THR A 33 3.65 17.67 11.84
N THR A 34 4.73 17.95 11.12
CA THR A 34 4.81 17.70 9.68
C THR A 34 4.80 16.20 9.39
N LEU A 35 5.54 15.39 10.15
CA LEU A 35 5.55 13.92 9.99
C LEU A 35 4.16 13.30 10.23
N ALA A 36 3.43 13.74 11.25
CA ALA A 36 2.09 13.24 11.52
C ALA A 36 1.12 13.54 10.37
N SER A 37 1.27 14.70 9.73
CA SER A 37 0.47 15.09 8.56
C SER A 37 0.93 14.45 7.25
N SER A 38 2.16 13.92 7.19
CA SER A 38 2.76 13.41 5.96
C SER A 38 2.17 12.05 5.56
N PRO A 39 1.58 11.93 4.36
CA PRO A 39 1.03 10.66 3.89
C PRO A 39 2.13 9.61 3.69
N PHE A 40 3.36 10.03 3.41
CA PHE A 40 4.52 9.14 3.30
C PHE A 40 4.88 8.49 4.63
N ALA A 41 4.90 9.28 5.71
CA ALA A 41 5.20 8.77 7.04
C ALA A 41 4.09 7.84 7.54
N GLN A 42 2.82 8.22 7.33
CA GLN A 42 1.66 7.40 7.71
C GLN A 42 1.66 6.04 7.02
N ALA A 43 2.05 5.98 5.74
CA ALA A 43 2.18 4.75 4.98
C ALA A 43 3.18 3.74 5.57
N LEU A 44 4.13 4.21 6.39
CA LEU A 44 5.20 3.41 7.02
C LEU A 44 4.89 2.95 8.44
N LEU A 45 3.88 3.51 9.10
CA LEU A 45 3.59 3.25 10.52
C LEU A 45 3.18 1.80 10.83
N ALA A 46 2.59 1.12 9.87
CA ALA A 46 2.14 -0.26 10.02
C ALA A 46 2.71 -1.16 8.95
N THR A 47 3.00 -2.41 9.31
CA THR A 47 3.37 -3.45 8.33
C THR A 47 2.34 -4.55 8.26
N ARG A 48 2.22 -5.16 7.08
CA ARG A 48 1.40 -6.35 6.82
C ARG A 48 2.23 -7.40 6.10
N GLN A 49 1.84 -8.64 6.32
CA GLN A 49 2.46 -9.78 5.65
C GLN A 49 1.83 -9.92 4.26
N ASP A 50 2.70 -10.01 3.25
CA ASP A 50 2.37 -10.30 1.87
C ASP A 50 2.03 -11.78 1.68
N ILE A 51 1.48 -12.12 0.51
CA ILE A 51 1.15 -13.49 0.13
C ILE A 51 2.36 -14.45 0.16
N LEU A 52 3.59 -13.95 -0.03
CA LEU A 52 4.83 -14.72 0.11
C LEU A 52 5.41 -14.74 1.54
N GLY A 53 4.69 -14.21 2.52
CA GLY A 53 5.09 -14.25 3.92
C GLY A 53 6.07 -13.15 4.35
N LYS A 54 6.56 -12.31 3.43
CA LYS A 54 7.40 -11.14 3.73
C LYS A 54 6.54 -9.98 4.25
N ARG A 55 7.08 -9.15 5.16
CA ARG A 55 6.34 -7.99 5.70
C ARG A 55 6.74 -6.72 4.95
N PHE A 56 5.74 -5.93 4.57
CA PHE A 56 5.94 -4.62 3.95
C PHE A 56 5.10 -3.55 4.64
N PRO A 57 5.48 -2.27 4.52
CA PRO A 57 4.66 -1.14 4.93
C PRO A 57 3.26 -1.20 4.32
N ILE A 58 2.23 -0.83 5.07
CA ILE A 58 0.84 -0.93 4.62
C ILE A 58 0.57 -0.06 3.38
N GLY A 59 1.24 1.09 3.25
CA GLY A 59 1.13 1.90 2.04
C GLY A 59 1.77 1.29 0.79
N ASN A 60 2.53 0.20 0.93
CA ASN A 60 3.07 -0.60 -0.16
C ASN A 60 2.25 -1.87 -0.42
N MET A 61 1.06 -1.99 0.18
CA MET A 61 0.22 -3.18 0.07
C MET A 61 -1.14 -2.87 -0.56
N ILE A 62 -1.58 -3.77 -1.43
CA ILE A 62 -2.94 -3.86 -1.93
C ILE A 62 -3.70 -4.81 -1.02
N GLN A 63 -4.83 -4.35 -0.49
CA GLN A 63 -5.72 -5.22 0.23
C GLN A 63 -6.58 -6.00 -0.76
N MET A 64 -6.67 -7.30 -0.55
CA MET A 64 -7.52 -8.18 -1.33
C MET A 64 -8.57 -8.80 -0.41
N ILE A 65 -9.77 -9.03 -0.94
CA ILE A 65 -10.82 -9.77 -0.25
C ILE A 65 -11.27 -10.95 -1.09
N VAL A 66 -11.84 -11.95 -0.43
CA VAL A 66 -12.54 -13.05 -1.11
C VAL A 66 -14.03 -12.71 -1.17
N GLU A 67 -14.53 -12.50 -2.38
CA GLU A 67 -15.93 -12.22 -2.72
C GLU A 67 -16.61 -13.48 -3.30
N LYS A 68 -17.92 -13.63 -3.08
CA LYS A 68 -18.69 -14.76 -3.62
C LYS A 68 -19.38 -14.31 -4.92
N LYS A 69 -19.07 -14.97 -6.03
CA LYS A 69 -19.66 -14.70 -7.35
C LYS A 69 -20.59 -15.86 -7.74
N GLY A 70 -21.84 -15.82 -7.25
CA GLY A 70 -22.86 -16.82 -7.57
C GLY A 70 -22.82 -18.09 -6.68
N HIS A 71 -23.39 -19.19 -7.20
CA HIS A 71 -23.42 -20.47 -6.50
C HIS A 71 -22.05 -21.16 -6.59
N ASN A 72 -21.32 -21.21 -5.48
CA ASN A 72 -20.03 -21.90 -5.30
C ASN A 72 -18.77 -21.35 -5.99
N ASN A 73 -18.80 -20.17 -6.62
CA ASN A 73 -17.57 -19.54 -7.10
C ASN A 73 -17.14 -18.40 -6.18
N TYR A 74 -15.82 -18.32 -5.92
CA TYR A 74 -15.22 -17.27 -5.12
C TYR A 74 -14.13 -16.57 -5.93
N GLU A 75 -14.08 -15.25 -5.84
CA GLU A 75 -13.07 -14.43 -6.49
C GLU A 75 -12.26 -13.66 -5.47
N ILE A 76 -10.95 -13.59 -5.68
CA ILE A 76 -10.06 -12.70 -4.94
C ILE A 76 -9.94 -11.41 -5.73
N VAL A 77 -10.46 -10.33 -5.15
CA VAL A 77 -10.55 -9.02 -5.79
C VAL A 77 -9.77 -7.97 -4.98
N PRO A 78 -9.06 -7.05 -5.65
CA PRO A 78 -8.44 -5.92 -4.97
C PRO A 78 -9.50 -4.94 -4.50
N VAL A 79 -9.28 -4.38 -3.32
CA VAL A 79 -10.11 -3.32 -2.74
C VAL A 79 -9.22 -2.20 -2.18
N LEU A 80 -9.72 -0.97 -2.26
CA LEU A 80 -9.05 0.17 -1.61
C LEU A 80 -9.21 0.10 -0.10
N GLU A 81 -10.42 -0.22 0.34
CA GLU A 81 -10.80 -0.37 1.74
C GLU A 81 -11.65 -1.61 1.92
N LYS A 82 -11.57 -2.22 3.10
CA LYS A 82 -12.39 -3.40 3.42
C LYS A 82 -13.86 -2.98 3.56
N PRO A 83 -14.81 -3.68 2.91
CA PRO A 83 -16.23 -3.42 3.12
C PRO A 83 -16.63 -3.58 4.60
N THR A 84 -17.49 -2.70 5.08
CA THR A 84 -17.96 -2.67 6.48
C THR A 84 -19.03 -3.71 6.77
N LYS A 85 -19.87 -4.03 5.78
CA LYS A 85 -20.94 -5.02 5.88
C LYS A 85 -20.43 -6.39 5.42
N GLY A 86 -20.85 -7.44 6.11
CA GLY A 86 -20.58 -8.84 5.70
C GLY A 86 -19.22 -9.39 6.12
N THR A 87 -19.02 -10.69 5.84
CA THR A 87 -17.75 -11.38 6.13
C THR A 87 -16.86 -11.35 4.89
N HIS A 88 -15.87 -10.47 4.91
CA HIS A 88 -14.86 -10.36 3.85
C HIS A 88 -13.47 -10.75 4.40
N PRO A 89 -13.10 -12.04 4.34
CA PRO A 89 -11.74 -12.47 4.64
C PRO A 89 -10.78 -11.75 3.70
N GLY A 90 -9.76 -11.11 4.28
CA GLY A 90 -8.81 -10.30 3.53
C GLY A 90 -7.38 -10.82 3.64
N SER A 91 -6.62 -10.61 2.58
CA SER A 91 -5.17 -10.81 2.50
C SER A 91 -4.54 -9.54 1.92
N TYR A 92 -3.22 -9.52 1.81
CA TYR A 92 -2.49 -8.40 1.26
C TYR A 92 -1.49 -8.88 0.22
N VAL A 93 -1.38 -8.14 -0.89
CA VAL A 93 -0.34 -8.33 -1.91
C VAL A 93 0.51 -7.07 -2.04
N MET A 94 1.79 -7.18 -2.37
CA MET A 94 2.63 -6.03 -2.67
C MET A 94 2.03 -5.18 -3.81
N ASN A 95 2.06 -3.86 -3.63
CA ASN A 95 1.54 -2.87 -4.57
C ASN A 95 2.49 -2.63 -5.74
N ARG A 96 2.59 -3.60 -6.65
CA ARG A 96 3.39 -3.51 -7.87
C ARG A 96 2.85 -4.42 -8.96
N ALA A 97 2.45 -3.86 -10.10
CA ALA A 97 1.80 -4.60 -11.20
C ALA A 97 2.63 -5.81 -11.67
N LEU A 98 3.91 -5.61 -11.98
CA LEU A 98 4.82 -6.67 -12.43
C LEU A 98 4.96 -7.83 -11.42
N TYR A 99 4.96 -7.50 -10.13
CA TYR A 99 5.02 -8.51 -9.07
C TYR A 99 3.74 -9.33 -9.02
N ILE A 100 2.59 -8.70 -9.19
CA ILE A 100 1.29 -9.37 -9.21
C ILE A 100 1.17 -10.28 -10.42
N ASP A 101 1.60 -9.84 -11.61
CA ASP A 101 1.59 -10.67 -12.82
C ASP A 101 2.48 -11.92 -12.65
N PHE A 102 3.67 -11.72 -12.08
CA PHE A 102 4.55 -12.83 -11.70
C PHE A 102 3.87 -13.76 -10.70
N ALA A 103 3.20 -13.18 -9.69
CA ALA A 103 2.54 -13.95 -8.65
C ALA A 103 1.36 -14.77 -9.21
N GLN A 104 0.52 -14.20 -10.07
CA GLN A 104 -0.62 -14.92 -10.64
C GLN A 104 -0.19 -16.18 -11.42
N LYS A 105 0.99 -16.16 -12.04
CA LYS A 105 1.51 -17.29 -12.83
C LYS A 105 2.08 -18.45 -12.00
N ARG A 106 2.50 -18.23 -10.75
CA ARG A 106 3.35 -19.18 -10.00
C ARG A 106 2.67 -19.79 -8.77
N MET A 107 1.55 -20.51 -8.93
CA MET A 107 0.87 -21.28 -7.87
C MET A 107 0.84 -20.55 -6.51
N PHE A 108 0.06 -19.48 -6.47
CA PHE A 108 -0.15 -18.67 -5.27
C PHE A 108 -1.44 -19.06 -4.58
N LEU A 109 -1.42 -19.03 -3.24
CA LEU A 109 -2.60 -19.19 -2.40
C LEU A 109 -2.94 -17.86 -1.70
N PRO A 110 -3.47 -16.84 -2.42
CA PRO A 110 -3.84 -15.56 -1.83
C PRO A 110 -5.04 -15.65 -0.89
N VAL A 111 -5.64 -16.84 -0.74
CA VAL A 111 -6.73 -17.09 0.21
C VAL A 111 -6.23 -16.84 1.64
N PRO A 112 -6.92 -16.00 2.43
CA PRO A 112 -6.55 -15.74 3.82
C PRO A 112 -6.49 -17.03 4.64
N LEU A 113 -5.46 -17.19 5.48
CA LEU A 113 -5.27 -18.38 6.32
C LEU A 113 -6.51 -18.72 7.15
N LYS A 114 -7.14 -17.70 7.75
CA LYS A 114 -8.39 -17.86 8.53
C LYS A 114 -9.53 -18.49 7.72
N ARG A 115 -9.58 -18.27 6.40
CA ARG A 115 -10.59 -18.85 5.52
C ARG A 115 -10.21 -20.28 5.13
N ARG A 116 -8.92 -20.53 4.82
CA ARG A 116 -8.40 -21.88 4.55
C ARG A 116 -8.65 -22.86 5.70
N GLN A 117 -8.47 -22.41 6.94
CA GLN A 117 -8.69 -23.25 8.13
C GLN A 117 -10.16 -23.64 8.34
N ARG A 118 -11.12 -22.87 7.79
CA ARG A 118 -12.55 -23.11 7.97
C ARG A 118 -13.16 -23.93 6.83
N ASP A 119 -12.60 -23.84 5.62
CA ASP A 119 -13.12 -24.51 4.44
C ASP A 119 -11.96 -24.89 3.52
N LEU A 120 -11.56 -26.17 3.56
CA LEU A 120 -10.41 -26.69 2.80
C LEU A 120 -10.69 -26.75 1.29
N ASN A 121 -11.95 -26.95 0.91
CA ASN A 121 -12.37 -27.08 -0.49
C ASN A 121 -12.36 -25.74 -1.22
N ILE A 122 -12.26 -24.63 -0.47
CA ILE A 122 -12.30 -23.28 -1.03
C ILE A 122 -11.10 -22.97 -1.94
N MET A 123 -9.98 -23.67 -1.78
CA MET A 123 -8.77 -23.42 -2.57
C MET A 123 -8.98 -23.76 -4.06
N ASN A 124 -9.73 -24.82 -4.36
CA ASN A 124 -9.93 -25.29 -5.73
C ASN A 124 -10.95 -24.45 -6.51
N ILE A 125 -11.86 -23.78 -5.78
CA ILE A 125 -12.96 -22.98 -6.35
C ILE A 125 -12.70 -21.48 -6.29
N THR A 126 -11.69 -21.03 -5.54
CA THR A 126 -11.34 -19.60 -5.45
C THR A 126 -10.30 -19.24 -6.49
N LYS A 127 -10.61 -18.27 -7.35
CA LYS A 127 -9.68 -17.76 -8.37
C LYS A 127 -9.37 -16.28 -8.11
N VAL A 128 -8.18 -15.84 -8.50
CA VAL A 128 -7.89 -14.40 -8.57
C VAL A 128 -8.61 -13.86 -9.81
N VAL A 129 -9.16 -12.65 -9.72
CA VAL A 129 -9.75 -11.99 -10.89
C VAL A 129 -8.72 -11.90 -12.02
N ALA A 130 -9.10 -12.26 -13.24
CA ALA A 130 -8.17 -12.42 -14.36
C ALA A 130 -7.40 -11.12 -14.66
N ASN A 131 -8.11 -10.00 -14.76
CA ASN A 131 -7.53 -8.68 -15.05
C ASN A 131 -7.24 -7.88 -13.76
N PHE A 132 -6.55 -8.50 -12.80
CA PHE A 132 -6.34 -7.90 -11.47
C PHE A 132 -5.74 -6.50 -11.54
N ASN A 133 -4.74 -6.30 -12.40
CA ASN A 133 -4.06 -5.02 -12.48
C ASN A 133 -4.98 -3.90 -12.98
N ASP A 134 -5.76 -4.18 -14.02
CA ASP A 134 -6.71 -3.22 -14.59
C ASP A 134 -7.81 -2.89 -13.59
N VAL A 135 -8.38 -3.92 -12.93
CA VAL A 135 -9.39 -3.73 -11.89
C VAL A 135 -8.86 -2.92 -10.72
N HIS A 136 -7.58 -3.11 -10.33
CA HIS A 136 -6.99 -2.30 -9.26
C HIS A 136 -6.73 -0.86 -9.71
N ARG A 137 -6.18 -0.68 -10.91
CA ARG A 137 -5.88 0.62 -11.50
C ARG A 137 -7.15 1.46 -11.66
N GLU A 138 -8.20 0.89 -12.26
CA GLU A 138 -9.48 1.57 -12.45
C GLU A 138 -10.07 2.05 -11.12
N LYS A 139 -10.01 1.22 -10.07
CA LYS A 139 -10.46 1.61 -8.72
C LYS A 139 -9.65 2.77 -8.16
N LEU A 140 -8.32 2.77 -8.35
CA LEU A 140 -7.44 3.85 -7.91
C LEU A 140 -7.74 5.14 -8.67
N GLU A 141 -7.71 5.09 -10.00
CA GLU A 141 -7.94 6.24 -10.88
C GLU A 141 -9.32 6.84 -10.66
N GLY A 142 -10.37 6.02 -10.61
CA GLY A 142 -11.74 6.49 -10.33
C GLY A 142 -11.85 7.18 -8.97
N ARG A 143 -11.21 6.65 -7.92
CA ARG A 143 -11.24 7.29 -6.60
C ARG A 143 -10.40 8.56 -6.55
N ILE A 144 -9.25 8.58 -7.23
CA ILE A 144 -8.39 9.76 -7.35
C ILE A 144 -9.14 10.88 -8.06
N GLN A 145 -9.82 10.58 -9.17
CA GLN A 145 -10.60 11.55 -9.94
C GLN A 145 -11.67 12.24 -9.07
N ILE A 146 -12.47 11.46 -8.34
CA ILE A 146 -13.51 11.97 -7.43
C ILE A 146 -12.91 12.89 -6.35
N LEU A 147 -11.75 12.52 -5.79
CA LEU A 147 -11.10 13.32 -4.75
C LEU A 147 -10.40 14.57 -5.32
N MET A 148 -9.93 14.51 -6.55
CA MET A 148 -9.29 15.63 -7.25
C MET A 148 -10.30 16.74 -7.59
N GLU A 149 -11.53 16.37 -7.91
CA GLU A 149 -12.65 17.29 -8.13
C GLU A 149 -13.03 18.05 -6.84
N ASN A 150 -12.94 17.36 -5.69
CA ASN A 150 -13.27 17.92 -4.37
C ASN A 150 -12.04 18.39 -3.58
N ARG A 151 -10.92 18.65 -4.26
CA ARG A 151 -9.66 19.04 -3.62
C ARG A 151 -9.79 20.36 -2.88
N LYS A 152 -9.04 20.48 -1.78
CA LYS A 152 -9.01 21.70 -0.97
C LYS A 152 -7.69 22.43 -1.17
N LYS A 153 -7.79 23.75 -1.33
CA LYS A 153 -6.62 24.64 -1.26
C LYS A 153 -6.15 24.76 0.18
N GLY A 154 -4.87 25.05 0.36
CA GLY A 154 -4.25 25.18 1.69
C GLY A 154 -2.81 25.65 1.55
N THR A 155 -2.17 25.86 2.68
CA THR A 155 -0.77 26.27 2.79
C THR A 155 0.02 25.23 3.59
N GLY A 156 1.33 25.16 3.36
CA GLY A 156 2.22 24.22 4.05
C GLY A 156 2.70 23.07 3.17
N PRO A 157 3.19 21.97 3.76
CA PRO A 157 3.80 20.86 3.01
C PRO A 157 2.76 20.13 2.17
N GLY A 158 3.17 19.73 0.96
CA GLY A 158 2.29 19.10 -0.01
C GLY A 158 3.05 18.47 -1.16
N LEU A 159 2.32 18.05 -2.18
CA LEU A 159 2.86 17.51 -3.43
C LEU A 159 2.32 18.28 -4.63
N TRP A 160 3.08 18.31 -5.71
CA TRP A 160 2.58 18.81 -7.00
C TRP A 160 2.03 17.66 -7.83
N ALA A 161 0.81 17.81 -8.34
CA ALA A 161 0.31 16.97 -9.42
C ALA A 161 0.52 17.73 -10.73
N VAL A 162 1.35 17.19 -11.62
CA VAL A 162 1.75 17.79 -12.89
C VAL A 162 1.11 16.99 -14.03
N PRO A 163 0.44 17.64 -14.99
CA PRO A 163 -0.19 16.96 -16.11
C PRO A 163 0.87 16.28 -16.97
N LYS A 164 0.67 15.00 -17.26
CA LYS A 164 1.47 14.27 -18.24
C LYS A 164 0.61 13.22 -18.95
N SER A 165 0.76 13.13 -20.26
CA SER A 165 0.13 12.08 -21.05
C SER A 165 0.84 10.73 -20.81
N GLY A 166 0.05 9.66 -20.71
CA GLY A 166 0.56 8.31 -20.54
C GLY A 166 0.73 7.91 -19.07
N GLU A 167 1.92 7.43 -18.73
CA GLU A 167 2.18 6.76 -17.45
C GLU A 167 2.21 7.73 -16.26
N THR A 168 1.81 7.22 -15.09
CA THR A 168 1.88 7.97 -13.83
C THR A 168 3.12 7.57 -13.04
N TRP A 169 3.92 8.54 -12.63
CA TRP A 169 5.12 8.31 -11.83
C TRP A 169 5.41 9.47 -10.87
N LEU A 170 6.29 9.21 -9.90
CA LEU A 170 6.70 10.16 -8.88
C LEU A 170 8.16 10.59 -9.10
N LEU A 171 8.40 11.89 -9.17
CA LEU A 171 9.74 12.51 -9.13
C LEU A 171 9.87 13.37 -7.88
N TRP A 172 11.10 13.60 -7.45
CA TRP A 172 11.40 14.53 -6.36
C TRP A 172 12.06 15.76 -6.95
N ASP A 173 11.45 16.93 -6.74
CA ASP A 173 12.04 18.22 -7.07
C ASP A 173 12.47 18.88 -5.75
N GLY A 174 13.75 18.74 -5.43
CA GLY A 174 14.27 19.04 -4.10
C GLY A 174 13.55 18.24 -3.02
N SER A 175 12.84 18.93 -2.14
CA SER A 175 12.08 18.34 -1.02
C SER A 175 10.60 18.12 -1.32
N ILE A 176 10.12 18.54 -2.49
CA ILE A 176 8.70 18.48 -2.85
C ILE A 176 8.48 17.36 -3.88
N PRO A 177 7.63 16.37 -3.58
CA PRO A 177 7.29 15.34 -4.54
C PRO A 177 6.41 15.89 -5.66
N GLN A 178 6.75 15.56 -6.90
CA GLN A 178 6.00 15.85 -8.11
C GLN A 178 5.44 14.55 -8.70
N LEU A 179 4.12 14.42 -8.71
CA LEU A 179 3.40 13.36 -9.38
C LEU A 179 3.11 13.78 -10.81
N HIS A 180 3.68 13.10 -11.78
CA HIS A 180 3.29 13.23 -13.18
C HIS A 180 2.12 12.29 -13.43
N THR A 181 0.97 12.81 -13.88
CA THR A 181 -0.22 11.99 -14.08
C THR A 181 -1.15 12.57 -15.14
N SER A 182 -1.94 11.70 -15.77
CA SER A 182 -3.00 12.06 -16.71
C SER A 182 -4.29 12.51 -16.00
N THR A 183 -4.41 12.31 -14.68
CA THR A 183 -5.63 12.66 -13.93
C THR A 183 -5.79 14.16 -13.69
N VAL A 184 -4.77 14.97 -13.98
CA VAL A 184 -4.84 16.44 -13.90
C VAL A 184 -4.57 17.04 -15.28
N LYS A 185 -5.26 18.13 -15.60
CA LYS A 185 -5.07 18.87 -16.86
C LYS A 185 -4.08 20.02 -16.73
N GLU A 186 -3.90 20.52 -15.51
CA GLU A 186 -3.02 21.64 -15.17
C GLU A 186 -2.22 21.29 -13.91
N PRO A 187 -1.05 21.91 -13.69
CA PRO A 187 -0.30 21.72 -12.45
C PRO A 187 -1.11 22.17 -11.23
N VAL A 188 -1.24 21.29 -10.24
CA VAL A 188 -2.00 21.55 -9.01
C VAL A 188 -1.16 21.21 -7.80
N PHE A 189 -1.06 22.14 -6.85
CA PHE A 189 -0.49 21.87 -5.54
C PHE A 189 -1.54 21.23 -4.61
N LEU A 190 -1.16 20.14 -3.96
CA LEU A 190 -1.99 19.36 -3.04
C LEU A 190 -1.36 19.36 -1.64
N PRO A 191 -1.78 20.28 -0.76
CA PRO A 191 -1.40 20.28 0.65
C PRO A 191 -1.79 18.98 1.37
N TYR A 192 -0.88 18.41 2.16
CA TYR A 192 -1.08 17.09 2.78
C TYR A 192 -2.21 17.06 3.79
N LYS A 193 -2.32 18.09 4.62
CA LYS A 193 -3.28 18.13 5.74
C LYS A 193 -4.73 18.18 5.23
N GLU A 194 -4.96 18.94 4.17
CA GLU A 194 -6.29 19.14 3.60
C GLU A 194 -6.68 18.02 2.62
N ASN A 195 -5.70 17.31 2.05
CA ASN A 195 -5.90 16.33 0.98
C ASN A 195 -5.27 14.95 1.28
N THR A 196 -5.15 14.55 2.55
CA THR A 196 -4.37 13.35 2.96
C THR A 196 -4.77 12.09 2.21
N ALA A 197 -6.08 11.82 2.09
CA ALA A 197 -6.58 10.64 1.38
C ALA A 197 -6.23 10.63 -0.12
N LEU A 198 -6.31 11.79 -0.77
CA LEU A 198 -5.94 11.96 -2.17
C LEU A 198 -4.44 11.70 -2.36
N CYS A 199 -3.61 12.32 -1.52
CA CYS A 199 -2.16 12.13 -1.58
C CYS A 199 -1.76 10.67 -1.35
N LEU A 200 -2.38 9.97 -0.39
CA LEU A 200 -2.12 8.54 -0.17
C LEU A 200 -2.47 7.67 -1.38
N LEU A 201 -3.62 7.93 -2.03
CA LEU A 201 -4.05 7.17 -3.19
C LEU A 201 -3.18 7.44 -4.41
N VAL A 202 -2.81 8.70 -4.63
CA VAL A 202 -1.87 9.13 -5.65
C VAL A 202 -0.54 8.40 -5.52
N LEU A 203 0.03 8.35 -4.30
CA LEU A 203 1.29 7.65 -4.05
C LEU A 203 1.17 6.15 -4.26
N LYS A 204 0.03 5.57 -3.87
CA LYS A 204 -0.28 4.17 -4.11
C LYS A 204 -0.36 3.89 -5.62
N HIS A 205 -0.97 4.78 -6.39
CA HIS A 205 -1.06 4.66 -7.84
C HIS A 205 0.31 4.74 -8.52
N ALA A 206 1.13 5.74 -8.18
CA ALA A 206 2.49 5.85 -8.71
C ALA A 206 3.30 4.57 -8.45
N ARG A 207 3.33 4.07 -7.20
CA ARG A 207 4.04 2.82 -6.86
C ARG A 207 3.51 1.58 -7.58
N PHE A 208 2.22 1.55 -7.84
CA PHE A 208 1.60 0.44 -8.56
C PHE A 208 2.05 0.44 -10.03
N CYS A 209 2.09 1.63 -10.62
CA CYS A 209 2.46 1.90 -12.00
C CYS A 209 3.97 1.95 -12.23
N ASP A 210 4.79 2.03 -11.17
CA ASP A 210 6.27 1.98 -11.24
C ASP A 210 6.74 0.72 -12.00
N TYR A 211 6.83 0.88 -13.31
CA TYR A 211 7.72 0.14 -14.17
C TYR A 211 9.15 0.52 -13.75
N PRO A 212 10.09 -0.42 -13.72
CA PRO A 212 11.48 -0.05 -13.51
C PRO A 212 11.86 0.86 -14.67
N ASN A 213 11.95 2.16 -14.41
CA ASN A 213 12.78 3.02 -15.24
C ASN A 213 14.15 2.36 -15.22
N GLY A 214 14.55 1.83 -16.37
CA GLY A 214 15.90 1.36 -16.59
C GLY A 214 16.83 2.48 -16.18
N THR A 215 17.55 2.23 -15.09
CA THR A 215 18.84 2.87 -14.80
C THR A 215 19.87 1.79 -14.98
#